data_AF-L9X0B4-F1
#
_entry.id   AF-L9X0B4-F1
#
_cell.length_a   1.000
_cell.length_b   1.000
_cell.length_c   1.000
_cell.angle_alpha   90.00
_cell.angle_beta   90.00
_cell.angle_gamma   90.00
#
_symmetry.space_group_name_H-M   'P 1'
#
loop_
_entity.id
_entity.type
_entity.pdbx_description
1 polymer ?
#
loop_
_entity_poly.entity_id
_entity_poly.type
_entity_poly.pdbx_seq_one_letter_code
_entity_poly.pdbx_strand_id
1 'polypeptide(L)'
;MGDGFRETALGGLFVLVASYLLVVPGRRLWGPTIDRVGEFGFLLVLIGVCIACGAGFGALTGIRFRRLLVGGAVVYAVWWLYLEVTAGPFDSPVHVLLGAFMLGGFTVGARLAGTARSRYG
;
A
#
# COMPACT_ATOMS: atom_id res chain seq x y z
N MET A 1 -0.48 -24.05 -11.75
CA MET A 1 -0.91 -22.64 -11.93
C MET A 1 -1.56 -22.00 -10.69
N GLY A 2 -1.87 -22.73 -9.61
CA GLY A 2 -2.68 -22.20 -8.48
C GLY A 2 -1.99 -21.23 -7.50
N ASP A 3 -0.72 -21.45 -7.15
CA ASP A 3 -0.11 -20.70 -6.04
C ASP A 3 0.22 -19.24 -6.40
N GLY A 4 0.74 -19.01 -7.61
CA GLY A 4 1.11 -17.66 -8.04
C GLY A 4 -0.10 -16.72 -8.19
N PHE A 5 -1.25 -17.25 -8.62
CA PHE A 5 -2.49 -16.47 -8.70
C PHE A 5 -3.00 -16.12 -7.30
N ARG A 6 -3.04 -17.09 -6.38
CA ARG A 6 -3.46 -16.87 -4.99
C ARG A 6 -2.57 -15.85 -4.28
N GLU A 7 -1.25 -15.94 -4.44
CA GLU A 7 -0.30 -14.96 -3.89
C GLU A 7 -0.56 -13.54 -4.42
N THR A 8 -0.87 -13.42 -5.72
CA THR A 8 -1.16 -12.14 -6.36
C THR A 8 -2.49 -11.56 -5.85
N ALA A 9 -3.52 -12.40 -5.73
CA ALA A 9 -4.82 -12.00 -5.22
C ALA A 9 -4.75 -11.56 -3.74
N LEU A 10 -4.03 -12.30 -2.89
CA LEU A 10 -3.80 -11.93 -1.50
C LEU A 10 -3.01 -10.63 -1.37
N GLY A 11 -1.96 -10.46 -2.19
CA GLY A 11 -1.20 -9.21 -2.24
C GLY A 11 -2.05 -8.01 -2.64
N GLY A 12 -2.89 -8.17 -3.66
CA GLY A 12 -3.85 -7.15 -4.07
C GLY A 12 -4.88 -6.83 -2.98
N LEU A 13 -5.47 -7.85 -2.36
CA LEU A 13 -6.43 -7.68 -1.27
C LEU A 13 -5.81 -6.94 -0.08
N PHE A 14 -4.57 -7.28 0.28
CA PHE A 14 -3.84 -6.57 1.34
C PHE A 14 -3.67 -5.09 0.99
N VAL A 15 -3.19 -4.76 -0.22
CA VAL A 15 -3.01 -3.37 -0.65
C VAL A 15 -4.35 -2.62 -0.63
N LEU A 16 -5.44 -3.25 -1.09
CA LEU A 16 -6.78 -2.67 -1.04
C LEU A 16 -7.19 -2.31 0.38
N VAL A 17 -7.15 -3.30 1.28
CA VAL A 17 -7.63 -3.16 2.66
C VAL A 17 -6.75 -2.19 3.44
N ALA A 18 -5.42 -2.31 3.34
CA ALA A 18 -4.48 -1.43 4.04
C ALA A 18 -4.65 0.03 3.57
N SER A 19 -4.76 0.25 2.26
CA SER A 19 -4.96 1.60 1.71
C SER A 19 -6.32 2.16 2.10
N TYR A 20 -7.38 1.36 2.02
CA TYR A 20 -8.72 1.76 2.45
C TYR A 20 -8.75 2.17 3.93
N LEU A 21 -8.15 1.36 4.82
CA LEU A 21 -8.10 1.64 6.25
C LEU A 21 -7.30 2.91 6.57
N LEU A 22 -6.18 3.14 5.86
CA LEU A 22 -5.38 4.34 6.05
C LEU A 22 -6.13 5.59 5.58
N VAL A 23 -6.81 5.51 4.43
CA VAL A 23 -7.43 6.68 3.78
C VAL A 23 -8.81 7.00 4.33
N VAL A 24 -9.67 6.00 4.61
CA VAL A 24 -11.08 6.24 4.96
C VAL A 24 -11.27 6.42 6.47
N PRO A 25 -11.09 5.39 7.33
CA PRO A 25 -11.16 5.59 8.77
C PRO A 25 -9.93 6.35 9.32
N GLY A 26 -8.74 6.14 8.75
CA GLY A 26 -7.52 6.82 9.16
C GLY A 26 -7.55 8.34 8.95
N ARG A 27 -8.41 8.86 8.06
CA ARG A 27 -8.62 10.31 7.86
C ARG A 27 -8.87 11.07 9.15
N ARG A 28 -9.54 10.42 10.13
CA ARG A 28 -9.84 11.01 11.44
C ARG A 28 -8.58 11.30 12.27
N LEU A 29 -7.49 10.58 12.01
CA LEU A 29 -6.22 10.71 12.71
C LEU A 29 -5.24 11.64 11.99
N TRP A 30 -5.48 11.93 10.71
CA TRP A 30 -4.54 12.65 9.87
C TRP A 30 -4.52 14.15 10.16
N GLY A 31 -5.67 14.79 10.39
CA GLY A 31 -5.73 16.23 10.72
C GLY A 31 -4.82 16.61 11.89
N PRO A 32 -4.98 16.01 13.07
CA PRO A 32 -4.10 16.25 14.21
C PRO A 32 -2.63 15.86 13.99
N THR A 33 -2.35 14.96 13.04
CA THR A 33 -0.98 14.57 12.68
C THR A 33 -0.36 15.65 11.80
N ILE A 34 -1.06 16.10 10.76
CA ILE A 34 -0.65 17.19 9.87
C ILE A 34 -0.40 18.47 10.69
N ASP A 35 -1.27 18.78 11.65
CA ASP A 35 -1.10 19.96 12.53
C ASP A 35 0.19 19.90 13.37
N ARG A 36 0.68 18.70 13.70
CA ARG A 36 1.89 18.51 14.52
C ARG A 36 3.18 18.44 13.70
N VAL A 37 3.14 17.78 12.54
CA VAL A 37 4.36 17.46 11.77
C VAL A 37 4.42 18.16 10.41
N GLY A 38 3.39 18.94 10.06
CA GLY A 38 3.21 19.53 8.75
C GLY A 38 2.90 18.50 7.67
N GLU A 39 2.59 18.97 6.46
CA GLU A 39 2.26 18.10 5.32
C GLU A 39 3.42 17.17 4.94
N PHE A 40 4.65 17.69 4.93
CA PHE A 40 5.84 16.91 4.60
C PHE A 40 6.11 15.82 5.66
N GLY A 41 6.00 16.16 6.94
CA GLY A 41 6.14 15.18 8.02
C GLY A 41 5.05 14.12 7.97
N PHE A 42 3.82 14.50 7.62
CA PHE A 42 2.72 13.56 7.42
C PHE A 42 3.03 12.55 6.31
N LEU A 43 3.57 12.99 5.17
CA LEU A 43 3.99 12.09 4.08
C LEU A 43 5.05 11.09 4.55
N LEU A 44 6.04 11.53 5.32
CA LEU A 44 7.06 10.64 5.88
C LEU A 44 6.47 9.60 6.83
N VAL A 45 5.55 10.01 7.71
CA VAL A 45 4.85 9.11 8.63
C VAL A 45 4.02 8.09 7.85
N LEU A 46 3.28 8.54 6.83
CA LEU A 46 2.47 7.67 6.00
C LEU A 46 3.33 6.63 5.26
N ILE A 47 4.47 7.05 4.69
CA ILE A 47 5.42 6.15 4.05
C ILE A 47 5.97 5.14 5.06
N GLY A 48 6.35 5.58 6.27
CA GLY A 48 6.82 4.71 7.34
C GLY A 48 5.79 3.65 7.74
N VAL A 49 4.53 4.05 7.88
CA VAL A 49 3.41 3.13 8.16
C VAL A 49 3.23 2.13 7.03
N CYS A 50 3.27 2.57 5.77
CA CYS A 50 3.17 1.67 4.62
C CYS A 50 4.32 0.65 4.59
N ILE A 51 5.56 1.08 4.86
CA ILE A 51 6.71 0.18 4.95
C ILE A 51 6.52 -0.83 6.08
N ALA A 52 6.10 -0.39 7.26
CA ALA A 52 5.87 -1.25 8.41
C ALA A 52 4.77 -2.30 8.13
N CYS A 53 3.65 -1.88 7.55
CA CYS A 53 2.57 -2.79 7.16
C CYS A 53 3.03 -3.80 6.10
N GLY A 54 3.76 -3.34 5.07
CA GLY A 54 4.31 -4.21 4.03
C GLY A 54 5.30 -5.24 4.60
N ALA A 55 6.17 -4.82 5.52
CA ALA A 55 7.11 -5.69 6.19
C ALA A 55 6.40 -6.73 7.05
N GLY A 56 5.40 -6.32 7.85
CA GLY A 56 4.57 -7.22 8.65
C GLY A 56 3.85 -8.24 7.78
N PHE A 57 3.21 -7.81 6.69
CA PHE A 57 2.56 -8.71 5.75
C PHE A 57 3.53 -9.71 5.10
N GLY A 58 4.68 -9.23 4.62
CA GLY A 58 5.71 -10.08 4.03
C GLY A 58 6.27 -11.11 5.00
N ALA A 59 6.49 -10.72 6.26
CA ALA A 59 6.97 -11.61 7.32
C ALA A 59 5.93 -12.69 7.68
N LEU A 60 4.65 -12.33 7.79
CA LEU A 60 3.57 -13.24 8.17
C LEU A 60 3.21 -14.23 7.06
N THR A 61 3.19 -13.78 5.80
CA THR A 61 2.68 -14.59 4.68
C THR A 61 3.78 -15.28 3.88
N GLY A 62 5.02 -14.78 3.91
CA GLY A 62 6.10 -15.25 3.04
C GLY A 62 5.88 -14.93 1.56
N ILE A 63 4.86 -14.14 1.21
CA ILE A 63 4.55 -13.79 -0.18
C ILE A 63 5.69 -12.95 -0.76
N ARG A 64 6.11 -13.29 -1.98
CA ARG A 64 7.15 -12.55 -2.71
C ARG A 64 6.69 -11.13 -3.01
N PHE A 65 7.54 -10.14 -2.73
CA PHE A 65 7.24 -8.73 -2.98
C PHE A 65 6.78 -8.44 -4.43
N ARG A 66 7.29 -9.18 -5.42
CA ARG A 66 6.86 -9.06 -6.83
C ARG A 66 5.39 -9.39 -7.03
N ARG A 67 4.85 -10.39 -6.30
CA ARG A 67 3.44 -10.79 -6.37
C ARG A 67 2.54 -9.75 -5.70
N LEU A 68 3.00 -9.21 -4.57
CA LEU A 68 2.35 -8.07 -3.91
C LEU A 68 2.29 -6.85 -4.84
N LEU A 69 3.41 -6.51 -5.49
CA LEU A 69 3.48 -5.38 -6.41
C LEU A 69 2.51 -5.54 -7.59
N VAL A 70 2.48 -6.72 -8.23
CA VAL A 70 1.57 -6.99 -9.35
C VAL A 70 0.11 -6.95 -8.90
N GLY A 71 -0.23 -7.64 -7.80
CA GLY A 71 -1.60 -7.65 -7.28
C GLY A 71 -2.06 -6.26 -6.85
N GLY A 72 -1.18 -5.53 -6.15
CA GLY A 72 -1.43 -4.16 -5.73
C GLY A 72 -1.58 -3.20 -6.90
N ALA A 73 -0.78 -3.33 -7.96
CA ALA A 73 -0.90 -2.50 -9.17
C ALA A 73 -2.23 -2.74 -9.90
N VAL A 74 -2.68 -4.00 -9.99
CA VAL A 74 -3.99 -4.33 -10.58
C VAL A 74 -5.12 -3.73 -9.78
N VAL A 75 -5.12 -3.94 -8.46
CA VAL A 75 -6.13 -3.36 -7.56
C VAL A 75 -6.12 -1.85 -7.66
N TYR A 76 -4.94 -1.24 -7.69
CA TYR A 76 -4.79 0.20 -7.80
C TYR A 76 -5.41 0.75 -9.08
N ALA A 77 -5.14 0.13 -10.22
CA ALA A 77 -5.72 0.52 -11.50
C ALA A 77 -7.25 0.34 -11.52
N VAL A 78 -7.77 -0.76 -10.98
CA VAL A 78 -9.22 -1.03 -10.90
C VAL A 78 -9.90 -0.03 -9.96
N TRP A 79 -9.31 0.24 -8.81
CA TRP A 79 -9.82 1.21 -7.85
C TRP A 79 -9.83 2.63 -8.42
N TRP A 80 -8.75 3.01 -9.12
CA TRP A 80 -8.66 4.29 -9.82
C TRP A 80 -9.78 4.44 -10.86
N LEU A 81 -9.94 3.45 -11.73
CA LEU A 81 -10.98 3.45 -12.76
C LEU A 81 -12.39 3.50 -12.15
N TYR A 82 -12.62 2.75 -11.07
CA TYR A 82 -13.89 2.78 -10.35
C TYR A 82 -14.19 4.19 -9.81
N LEU A 83 -13.21 4.85 -9.21
CA LEU A 83 -13.37 6.21 -8.70
C LEU A 83 -13.60 7.22 -9.82
N GLU A 84 -12.88 7.14 -10.95
CA GLU A 84 -13.13 8.02 -12.11
C GLU A 84 -14.57 7.88 -12.62
N VAL A 85 -15.11 6.66 -12.65
CA VAL A 85 -16.48 6.38 -13.10
C VAL A 85 -17.53 6.87 -12.09
N THR A 86 -17.25 6.76 -10.79
CA THR A 86 -18.27 6.99 -9.74
C THR A 86 -18.22 8.36 -9.08
N ALA A 87 -17.04 8.97 -8.98
CA ALA A 87 -16.82 10.27 -8.37
C ALA A 87 -16.59 11.39 -9.40
N GLY A 88 -16.48 11.04 -10.68
CA GLY A 88 -16.12 11.95 -11.76
C GLY A 88 -14.61 12.00 -12.00
N PRO A 89 -14.16 12.71 -13.05
CA PRO A 89 -12.75 12.80 -13.40
C PRO A 89 -11.95 13.44 -12.26
N PHE A 90 -10.84 12.80 -11.88
CA PHE A 90 -9.89 13.37 -10.94
C PHE A 90 -9.01 14.39 -11.65
N ASP A 91 -9.20 15.66 -11.36
CA ASP A 91 -8.37 16.74 -11.94
C ASP A 91 -6.97 16.82 -11.31
N SER A 92 -6.71 16.08 -10.22
CA SER A 92 -5.46 16.19 -9.46
C SER A 92 -4.59 14.93 -9.54
N PRO A 93 -3.40 15.00 -10.17
CA PRO A 93 -2.46 13.88 -10.24
C PRO A 93 -1.90 13.48 -8.87
N VAL A 94 -2.10 14.30 -7.83
CA VAL A 94 -1.65 14.02 -6.46
C VAL A 94 -2.27 12.74 -5.90
N HIS A 95 -3.53 12.45 -6.22
CA HIS A 95 -4.19 11.21 -5.77
C HIS A 95 -3.57 9.98 -6.45
N VAL A 96 -3.20 10.11 -7.73
CA VAL A 96 -2.51 9.06 -8.47
C VAL A 96 -1.12 8.79 -7.87
N LEU A 97 -0.40 9.85 -7.52
CA LEU A 97 0.94 9.73 -6.97
C LEU A 97 0.89 9.15 -5.55
N LEU A 98 -0.08 9.57 -4.72
CA LEU A 98 -0.21 9.09 -3.35
C LEU A 98 -0.43 7.58 -3.31
N GLY A 99 -1.31 7.04 -4.16
CA GLY A 99 -1.53 5.60 -4.25
C GLY A 99 -0.30 4.82 -4.72
N ALA A 100 0.44 5.37 -5.69
CA ALA A 100 1.72 4.79 -6.13
C ALA A 100 2.78 4.80 -5.00
N PHE A 101 2.84 5.88 -4.22
CA PHE A 101 3.73 5.99 -3.05
C PHE A 101 3.39 4.94 -1.98
N MET A 102 2.10 4.76 -1.68
CA MET A 102 1.66 3.74 -0.72
C MET A 102 2.03 2.33 -1.19
N LEU A 103 1.75 1.99 -2.46
CA LEU A 103 2.13 0.71 -3.06
C LEU A 103 3.65 0.48 -3.01
N GLY A 104 4.43 1.53 -3.29
CA GLY A 104 5.89 1.51 -3.16
C GLY A 104 6.33 1.19 -1.73
N GLY A 105 5.75 1.87 -0.74
CA GLY A 105 6.01 1.63 0.68
C GLY A 105 5.73 0.18 1.09
N PHE A 106 4.55 -0.34 0.77
CA PHE A 106 4.19 -1.74 1.06
C PHE A 106 5.18 -2.73 0.41
N THR A 107 5.54 -2.49 -0.85
CA THR A 107 6.43 -3.36 -1.62
C THR A 107 7.85 -3.35 -1.04
N VAL A 108 8.36 -2.18 -0.66
CA VAL A 108 9.67 -2.02 -0.02
C VAL A 108 9.69 -2.75 1.33
N GLY A 109 8.66 -2.55 2.16
CA GLY A 109 8.52 -3.26 3.42
C GLY A 109 8.55 -4.78 3.25
N ALA A 110 7.73 -5.31 2.34
CA ALA A 110 7.67 -6.75 2.07
C ALA A 110 9.00 -7.31 1.56
N ARG A 111 9.73 -6.54 0.75
CA ARG A 111 11.08 -6.92 0.29
C ARG A 111 12.07 -7.01 1.45
N LEU A 112 12.07 -6.01 2.35
CA LEU A 112 12.96 -6.01 3.52
C LEU A 112 12.73 -7.24 4.40
N ALA A 113 11.46 -7.59 4.65
CA ALA A 113 11.11 -8.80 5.40
C ALA A 113 11.62 -10.10 4.71
N GLY A 114 11.48 -10.19 3.38
CA GLY A 114 11.99 -11.31 2.61
C GLY A 114 13.51 -11.44 2.68
N THR A 115 14.25 -10.33 2.63
CA THR A 115 15.71 -10.33 2.77
C THR A 115 16.17 -10.71 4.18
N ALA A 116 15.43 -10.32 5.21
CA ALA A 116 15.73 -10.69 6.60
C ALA A 116 15.56 -12.21 6.80
N ARG A 117 14.48 -12.80 6.27
CA ARG A 117 14.24 -14.25 6.35
C ARG A 117 15.33 -15.06 5.63
N SER A 118 15.85 -14.57 4.51
CA SER A 118 16.93 -15.27 3.78
C SER A 118 18.29 -15.19 4.46
N ARG A 119 18.52 -14.23 5.36
CA ARG A 119 19.81 -14.02 6.03
C ARG A 119 19.90 -14.70 7.40
N TYR A 120 18.77 -14.96 8.04
CA TYR A 120 18.71 -15.42 9.44
C TYR A 120 17.84 -16.67 9.66
N GLY A 121 17.27 -17.26 8.60
CA GLY A 121 16.51 -18.51 8.66
C GLY A 121 17.20 -19.59 7.84
#